data_AF-A0A2M8PNW1-F1
#
_entry.id   AF-A0A2M8PNW1-F1
#
_cell.length_a   1.000
_cell.length_b   1.000
_cell.length_c   1.000
_cell.angle_alpha   90.00
_cell.angle_beta   90.00
_cell.angle_gamma   90.00
#
_symmetry.space_group_name_H-M   'P 1'
#
loop_
_entity.id
_entity.type
_entity.pdbx_description
1 polymer ?
#
loop_
_entity_poly.entity_id
_entity_poly.type
_entity_poly.pdbx_seq_one_letter_code
_entity_poly.pdbx_strand_id
1 'polypeptide(L)' 'RQVEILERLDHPLQGDTQRLTDVGLTMTESSICGLGQTAASAVMSAMKKFPQLFES' A
#
# COMPACT_ATOMS: atom_id res chain seq x y z
N ARG A 1 5.26 5.32 7.12
CA ARG A 1 5.61 4.50 5.92
C ARG A 1 4.45 4.33 4.94
N GLN A 2 3.34 3.66 5.27
CA GLN A 2 2.20 3.52 4.31
C GLN A 2 1.64 4.89 3.90
N VAL A 3 1.29 5.73 4.88
CA VAL A 3 0.71 7.07 4.67
C VAL A 3 1.64 7.96 3.84
N GLU A 4 2.93 8.04 4.19
CA GLU A 4 3.94 8.81 3.43
C GLU A 4 4.02 8.45 1.94
N ILE A 5 3.80 7.18 1.58
CA ILE A 5 3.78 6.75 0.17
C ILE A 5 2.46 7.19 -0.49
N LEU A 6 1.33 7.06 0.22
CA LEU A 6 0.02 7.48 -0.28
C LEU A 6 -0.09 9.00 -0.45
N GLU A 7 0.59 9.79 0.39
CA GLU A 7 0.60 11.26 0.30
C GLU A 7 1.29 11.81 -0.96
N ARG A 8 2.06 10.97 -1.67
CA ARG A 8 2.77 11.36 -2.89
C ARG A 8 2.28 10.62 -4.14
N LEU A 9 1.03 10.13 -4.16
CA LEU A 9 0.46 9.48 -5.35
C LEU A 9 0.43 10.37 -6.60
N ASP A 10 0.48 11.69 -6.44
CA ASP A 10 0.60 12.64 -7.56
C ASP A 10 2.01 12.65 -8.18
N HIS A 11 3.02 12.20 -7.44
CA HIS A 11 4.42 12.10 -7.85
C HIS A 11 5.04 10.78 -7.34
N PRO A 12 4.56 9.63 -7.84
CA PRO A 12 5.02 8.33 -7.37
C PRO A 12 6.51 8.15 -7.67
N LEU A 13 7.23 7.53 -6.74
CA LEU A 13 8.64 7.23 -6.91
C LEU A 13 8.84 5.78 -7.33
N GLN A 14 9.94 5.53 -8.05
CA GLN A 14 10.32 4.17 -8.41
C GLN A 14 10.41 3.29 -7.15
N GLY A 15 9.69 2.16 -7.19
CA GLY A 15 9.63 1.19 -6.11
C GLY A 15 8.58 1.47 -5.03
N ASP A 16 7.75 2.51 -5.15
CA ASP A 16 6.66 2.76 -4.19
C ASP A 16 5.63 1.63 -4.17
N THR A 17 5.30 1.06 -5.33
CA THR A 17 4.47 -0.14 -5.47
C THR A 17 5.03 -1.32 -4.68
N GLN A 18 6.34 -1.55 -4.77
CA GLN A 18 6.98 -2.64 -4.02
C GLN A 18 6.96 -2.35 -2.51
N ARG A 19 7.30 -1.12 -2.09
CA ARG A 19 7.26 -0.74 -0.67
C ARG A 19 5.85 -0.84 -0.07
N LEU A 20 4.81 -0.44 -0.82
CA LEU A 20 3.41 -0.57 -0.39
C LEU A 20 3.01 -2.05 -0.25
N THR A 21 3.49 -2.90 -1.16
CA THR A 21 3.27 -4.35 -1.10
C THR A 21 3.94 -4.95 0.13
N ASP A 22 5.22 -4.63 0.38
CA ASP A 22 5.97 -5.13 1.54
C ASP A 22 5.34 -4.70 2.86
N VAL A 23 4.91 -3.44 2.96
CA VAL A 23 4.21 -2.91 4.13
C VAL A 23 2.86 -3.59 4.31
N GLY A 24 2.08 -3.76 3.23
CA GLY A 24 0.80 -4.45 3.25
C GLY A 24 0.92 -5.90 3.74
N LEU A 25 1.90 -6.65 3.23
CA LEU A 25 2.20 -8.01 3.68
C LEU A 25 2.59 -8.05 5.16
N THR A 26 3.49 -7.16 5.59
CA THR A 26 3.89 -7.07 7.00
C THR A 26 2.70 -6.79 7.91
N MET A 27 1.82 -5.86 7.52
CA MET A 27 0.58 -5.56 8.25
C MET A 27 -0.34 -6.78 8.29
N THR A 28 -0.45 -7.54 7.20
CA THR A 28 -1.25 -8.77 7.14
C THR A 28 -0.64 -9.94 7.93
N GLU A 29 0.65 -9.99 8.16
CA GLU A 29 1.25 -11.09 8.91
C GLU A 29 1.42 -10.78 10.40
N SER A 30 1.61 -9.49 10.74
CA SER A 30 1.96 -9.08 12.11
C SER A 30 0.78 -8.56 12.93
N SER A 31 -0.37 -8.25 12.30
CA SER A 31 -1.50 -7.66 13.02
C SER A 31 -2.24 -8.70 13.87
N ILE A 32 -2.29 -8.45 15.18
CA ILE A 32 -3.03 -9.25 16.16
C ILE A 32 -4.55 -9.01 16.07
N CYS A 33 -4.97 -7.94 15.39
CA CYS A 33 -6.36 -7.57 15.16
C CYS A 33 -6.67 -7.33 13.67
N GLY A 34 -7.95 -7.25 13.34
CA GLY A 34 -8.40 -7.06 11.96
C GLY A 34 -8.09 -5.69 11.35
N LEU A 35 -7.77 -4.66 12.14
CA LEU A 35 -7.59 -3.31 11.62
C LEU A 35 -6.42 -3.20 10.62
N GLY A 36 -5.27 -3.78 10.96
CA GLY A 36 -4.12 -3.78 10.05
C GLY A 36 -4.36 -4.62 8.80
N GLN A 37 -5.10 -5.73 8.91
CA GLN A 37 -5.56 -6.53 7.77
C GLN A 37 -6.43 -5.72 6.81
N THR A 38 -7.40 -4.99 7.36
CA THR A 38 -8.33 -4.18 6.58
C THR A 38 -7.61 -3.03 5.89
N ALA A 39 -6.69 -2.35 6.58
CA ALA A 39 -5.90 -1.26 6.00
C ALA A 39 -4.98 -1.76 4.87
N ALA A 40 -4.34 -2.93 5.03
CA ALA A 40 -3.56 -3.57 3.98
C ALA A 40 -4.43 -3.96 2.77
N SER A 41 -5.58 -4.57 3.04
CA SER A 41 -6.55 -5.00 2.01
C SER A 41 -7.07 -3.83 1.18
N ALA A 42 -7.36 -2.68 1.82
CA ALA A 42 -7.83 -1.49 1.13
C ALA A 42 -6.79 -0.97 0.13
N VAL A 43 -5.53 -0.85 0.56
CA VAL A 43 -4.45 -0.34 -0.30
C VAL A 43 -4.10 -1.32 -1.42
N MET A 44 -3.96 -2.62 -1.13
CA MET A 44 -3.71 -3.61 -2.18
C MET A 44 -4.87 -3.70 -3.19
N SER A 45 -6.12 -3.53 -2.75
CA SER A 45 -7.26 -3.45 -3.65
C SER A 45 -7.20 -2.22 -4.54
N ALA A 46 -6.82 -1.06 -3.99
CA ALA A 46 -6.65 0.16 -4.76
C ALA A 46 -5.56 0.03 -5.82
N MET A 47 -4.40 -0.54 -5.47
CA MET A 47 -3.31 -0.80 -6.42
C MET A 47 -3.74 -1.74 -7.56
N LYS A 48 -4.54 -2.76 -7.26
CA LYS A 48 -5.06 -3.69 -8.29
C LYS A 48 -6.10 -3.05 -9.20
N LYS A 49 -6.96 -2.18 -8.67
CA LYS A 49 -8.07 -1.56 -9.41
C LYS A 49 -7.64 -0.32 -10.19
N PHE A 50 -6.65 0.40 -9.69
CA PHE A 50 -6.20 1.68 -10.22
C PHE A 50 -4.66 1.70 -10.36
N PRO A 51 -4.05 0.74 -11.08
CA PRO A 51 -2.58 0.63 -11.18
C PRO A 51 -1.91 1.92 -11.68
N GLN A 52 -2.57 2.66 -12.57
CA GLN A 52 -2.09 3.93 -13.11
C GLN A 52 -1.85 5.04 -12.06
N LEU A 53 -2.41 4.93 -10.86
CA LEU A 53 -2.15 5.86 -9.76
C LEU A 53 -0.84 5.57 -9.03
N PHE A 54 -0.25 4.40 -9.25
CA PHE A 54 0.94 3.91 -8.55
C PHE A 54 2.12 3.65 -9.50
N GLU A 55 1.91 3.81 -10.81
CA GLU A 55 2.96 3.71 -11.83
C GLU A 55 3.71 5.04 -11.94
N SER A 56 5.04 4.97 -11.95
CA SER A 56 5.99 6.10 -12.06
C SER A 56 6.88 5.94 -13.27
#